data_AF-A0A8T4EAH3-F1
#
_entry.id   AF-A0A8T4EAH3-F1
#
_cell.length_a   1.000
_cell.length_b   1.000
_cell.length_c   1.000
_cell.angle_alpha   90.00
_cell.angle_beta   90.00
_cell.angle_gamma   90.00
#
_symmetry.space_group_name_H-M   'P 1'
#
loop_
_entity.id
_entity.type
_entity.pdbx_description
1 polymer ?
#
loop_
_entity_poly.entity_id
_entity_poly.type
_entity_poly.pdbx_seq_one_letter_code
_entity_poly.pdbx_strand_id
1 'polypeptide(L)'
;MGILSATSYLLPLASSIPPFWGGIMTLPFLLYLIGLIGNLQSTVYPSDIYNLVAIFGPLLLLLYCVLYLWRRKKQTGLVTTGPYRFVRHPQYFSVTIFTAILTYQSVWILHHTLGIGWLSDWETMLLWIAMLGAYVGIAWIEENYLKKLYESEWDTYRDRVGFLIPFVKNKSRVIEALVCFLVPIVILYVSLILLQ
;
A
#
# COMPACT_ATOMS: atom_id res chain seq x y z
N MET A 1 -8.95 -8.09 32.86
CA MET A 1 -8.05 -7.29 32.00
C MET A 1 -7.23 -8.25 31.17
N GLY A 2 -7.40 -8.32 29.84
CA GLY A 2 -6.63 -9.31 29.07
C GLY A 2 -6.91 -9.50 27.58
N ILE A 3 -8.00 -8.94 27.00
CA ILE A 3 -8.31 -9.17 25.57
C ILE A 3 -8.43 -7.85 24.76
N LEU A 4 -8.41 -6.68 25.42
CA LEU A 4 -8.49 -5.37 24.77
C LEU A 4 -7.15 -4.84 24.21
N SER A 5 -6.06 -5.63 24.27
CA SER A 5 -4.72 -5.14 23.90
C SER A 5 -4.45 -5.22 22.39
N ALA A 6 -4.70 -6.36 21.74
CA ALA A 6 -4.33 -6.56 20.33
C ALA A 6 -5.19 -5.76 19.34
N THR A 7 -6.49 -5.65 19.60
CA THR A 7 -7.42 -4.87 18.75
C THR A 7 -7.16 -3.36 18.83
N SER A 8 -6.63 -2.89 19.95
CA SER A 8 -6.21 -1.49 20.15
C SER A 8 -4.99 -1.10 19.34
N TYR A 9 -4.09 -2.05 19.06
CA TYR A 9 -2.93 -1.81 18.20
C TYR A 9 -3.25 -1.86 16.70
N LEU A 10 -4.37 -2.50 16.32
CA LEU A 10 -4.87 -2.50 14.93
C LEU A 10 -5.85 -1.34 14.64
N LEU A 11 -6.34 -0.68 15.70
CA LEU A 11 -7.23 0.49 15.62
C LEU A 11 -6.67 1.68 14.81
N PRO A 12 -5.36 1.99 14.81
CA PRO A 12 -4.78 3.00 13.92
C PRO A 12 -4.93 2.65 12.44
N LEU A 13 -4.90 1.36 12.09
CA LEU A 13 -5.10 0.89 10.73
C LEU A 13 -6.58 0.94 10.32
N ALA A 14 -7.50 0.74 11.28
CA ALA A 14 -8.95 0.77 11.05
C ALA A 14 -9.63 2.15 11.20
N SER A 15 -8.89 3.23 11.51
CA SER A 15 -9.48 4.52 11.92
C SER A 15 -9.40 5.68 10.90
N SER A 16 -8.83 5.43 9.71
CA SER A 16 -8.58 6.47 8.69
C SER A 16 -9.79 6.91 7.87
N ILE A 17 -10.90 6.17 7.84
CA ILE A 17 -12.13 6.49 7.07
C ILE A 17 -13.36 6.13 7.93
N PRO A 18 -14.59 6.66 7.74
CA PRO A 18 -15.80 6.26 8.47
C PRO A 18 -15.80 4.77 8.86
N PRO A 19 -16.30 4.40 10.05
CA PRO A 19 -15.99 3.13 10.76
C PRO A 19 -16.15 1.83 9.95
N PHE A 20 -16.87 1.88 8.83
CA PHE A 20 -17.01 0.79 7.87
C PHE A 20 -15.80 0.60 6.92
N TRP A 21 -15.11 1.68 6.53
CA TRP A 21 -14.08 1.68 5.48
C TRP A 21 -12.67 1.38 5.98
N GLY A 22 -12.32 1.79 7.20
CA GLY A 22 -10.99 1.52 7.75
C GLY A 22 -10.70 0.02 7.94
N GLY A 23 -11.71 -0.80 8.22
CA GLY A 23 -11.57 -2.26 8.22
C GLY A 23 -11.36 -2.82 6.81
N ILE A 24 -12.02 -2.25 5.79
CA ILE A 24 -11.91 -2.71 4.40
C ILE A 24 -10.52 -2.40 3.82
N MET A 25 -9.92 -1.25 4.16
CA MET A 25 -8.59 -0.87 3.66
C MET A 25 -7.46 -1.74 4.20
N THR A 26 -7.62 -2.28 5.40
CA THR A 26 -6.59 -3.10 6.06
C THR A 26 -6.66 -4.56 5.66
N LEU A 27 -7.83 -5.00 5.19
CA LEU A 27 -8.09 -6.39 4.85
C LEU A 27 -7.15 -6.92 3.74
N PRO A 28 -6.95 -6.25 2.59
CA PRO A 28 -6.00 -6.74 1.57
C PRO A 28 -4.59 -6.91 2.12
N PHE A 29 -4.11 -5.92 2.89
CA PHE A 29 -2.77 -5.97 3.49
C PHE A 29 -2.65 -7.07 4.55
N LEU A 30 -3.66 -7.25 5.41
CA LEU A 30 -3.65 -8.30 6.41
C LEU A 30 -3.66 -9.69 5.76
N LEU A 31 -4.50 -9.90 4.74
CA LEU A 31 -4.55 -11.16 3.99
C LEU A 31 -3.21 -11.44 3.28
N TYR A 32 -2.61 -10.41 2.69
CA TYR A 32 -1.28 -10.50 2.11
C TYR A 32 -0.24 -10.90 3.18
N LEU A 33 -0.22 -10.24 4.33
CA LEU A 33 0.71 -10.56 5.42
C LEU A 33 0.50 -11.97 5.96
N ILE A 34 -0.73 -12.41 6.17
CA ILE A 34 -1.04 -13.79 6.59
C ILE A 34 -0.50 -14.78 5.57
N GLY A 35 -0.73 -14.52 4.27
CA GLY A 35 -0.21 -15.35 3.20
C GLY A 35 1.32 -15.36 3.13
N LEU A 36 1.96 -14.22 3.38
CA LEU A 36 3.41 -14.10 3.35
C LEU A 36 4.07 -14.68 4.61
N ILE A 37 3.44 -14.60 5.79
CA ILE A 37 3.97 -15.13 7.06
C ILE A 37 4.23 -16.63 6.97
N GLY A 38 3.42 -17.38 6.22
CA GLY A 38 3.71 -18.78 5.94
C GLY A 38 5.01 -19.01 5.16
N ASN A 39 5.51 -18.01 4.42
CA ASN A 39 6.80 -18.04 3.71
C ASN A 39 7.94 -17.37 4.49
N LEU A 40 7.67 -16.70 5.62
CA LEU A 40 8.67 -15.95 6.37
C LEU A 40 9.72 -16.83 7.07
N GLN A 41 9.62 -18.17 7.04
CA GLN A 41 10.64 -19.06 7.63
C GLN A 41 12.04 -18.86 7.02
N SER A 42 12.13 -18.17 5.89
CA SER A 42 13.38 -17.85 5.20
C SER A 42 13.74 -16.35 5.22
N THR A 43 13.05 -15.51 6.01
CA THR A 43 13.36 -14.06 6.04
C THR A 43 14.80 -13.82 6.46
N VAL A 44 15.59 -13.39 5.48
CA VAL A 44 16.92 -12.85 5.68
C VAL A 44 16.77 -11.63 6.57
N TYR A 45 17.33 -11.70 7.78
CA TYR A 45 17.46 -10.52 8.63
C TYR A 45 18.15 -9.42 7.81
N PRO A 46 17.57 -8.20 7.73
CA PRO A 46 18.18 -7.12 7.00
C PRO A 46 19.54 -6.80 7.64
N SER A 47 20.61 -7.28 7.01
CA SER A 47 21.98 -7.21 7.52
C SER A 47 22.71 -5.96 7.04
N ASP A 48 22.21 -5.33 5.97
CA ASP A 48 22.74 -4.09 5.42
C ASP A 48 21.77 -2.91 5.58
N ILE A 49 22.34 -1.70 5.54
CA ILE A 49 21.57 -0.46 5.71
C ILE A 49 20.54 -0.25 4.58
N TYR A 50 20.81 -0.78 3.39
CA TYR A 50 19.91 -0.67 2.25
C TYR A 50 18.63 -1.48 2.46
N ASN A 51 18.71 -2.73 2.92
CA ASN A 51 17.52 -3.52 3.25
C ASN A 51 16.76 -2.93 4.44
N LEU A 52 17.46 -2.40 5.45
CA LEU A 52 16.81 -1.68 6.54
C LEU A 52 16.00 -0.48 6.04
N VAL A 53 16.59 0.37 5.21
CA VAL A 53 15.90 1.54 4.64
C VAL A 53 14.75 1.11 3.72
N ALA A 54 14.94 0.06 2.91
CA ALA A 54 13.91 -0.46 2.02
C ALA A 54 12.67 -0.98 2.78
N ILE A 55 12.86 -1.67 3.90
CA ILE A 55 11.75 -2.21 4.71
C ILE A 55 11.13 -1.11 5.59
N PHE A 56 11.96 -0.38 6.35
CA PHE A 56 11.46 0.58 7.33
C PHE A 56 11.03 1.91 6.72
N GLY A 57 11.61 2.33 5.60
CA GLY A 57 11.26 3.60 4.93
C GLY A 57 9.77 3.67 4.56
N PRO A 58 9.22 2.70 3.82
CA PRO A 58 7.79 2.63 3.50
C PRO A 58 6.89 2.51 4.74
N LEU A 59 7.33 1.81 5.78
CA LEU A 59 6.58 1.71 7.04
C LEU A 59 6.52 3.05 7.79
N LEU A 60 7.64 3.78 7.86
CA LEU A 60 7.70 5.11 8.44
C LEU A 60 6.85 6.10 7.64
N LEU A 61 6.85 5.99 6.30
CA LEU A 61 5.98 6.77 5.44
C LEU A 61 4.50 6.45 5.69
N LEU A 62 4.14 5.17 5.80
CA LEU A 62 2.79 4.74 6.15
C LEU A 62 2.35 5.32 7.50
N LEU A 63 3.20 5.18 8.53
CA LEU A 63 2.94 5.73 9.86
C LEU A 63 2.76 7.24 9.81
N TYR A 64 3.62 7.95 9.08
CA TYR A 64 3.49 9.39 8.87
C TYR A 64 2.15 9.75 8.24
N CYS A 65 1.72 9.03 7.19
CA CYS A 65 0.46 9.29 6.51
C CYS A 65 -0.77 9.05 7.41
N VAL A 66 -0.74 7.98 8.21
CA VAL A 66 -1.80 7.65 9.17
C VAL A 66 -1.87 8.71 10.26
N LEU A 67 -0.73 9.06 10.88
CA LEU A 67 -0.67 10.09 11.92
C LEU A 67 -1.10 11.47 11.39
N TYR A 68 -0.71 11.80 10.17
CA TYR A 68 -1.09 13.05 9.52
C TYR A 68 -2.61 13.14 9.33
N LEU A 69 -3.22 12.10 8.74
CA LEU A 69 -4.65 12.07 8.51
C LEU A 69 -5.42 12.08 9.84
N TRP A 70 -4.96 11.34 10.84
CA TRP A 70 -5.58 11.30 12.17
C TRP A 70 -5.61 12.67 12.85
N ARG A 71 -4.50 13.43 12.77
CA ARG A 71 -4.43 14.80 13.30
C ARG A 71 -5.36 15.76 12.55
N ARG A 72 -5.51 15.59 11.24
CA ARG A 72 -6.33 16.46 10.37
C ARG A 72 -7.82 16.09 10.34
N LYS A 73 -8.20 14.90 10.82
CA LYS A 73 -9.59 14.42 10.89
C LYS A 73 -10.54 15.32 11.68
N LYS A 74 -10.01 16.09 12.64
CA LYS A 74 -10.80 17.06 13.43
C LYS A 74 -11.17 18.32 12.65
N GLN A 75 -10.59 18.52 11.47
CA GLN A 75 -10.86 19.69 10.63
C GLN A 75 -11.90 19.34 9.57
N THR A 76 -12.89 20.20 9.39
CA THR A 76 -13.91 20.06 8.36
C THR A 76 -13.32 20.45 6.99
N GLY A 77 -13.20 19.49 6.07
CA GLY A 77 -12.78 19.77 4.68
C GLY A 77 -11.94 18.67 4.02
N LEU A 78 -11.67 18.83 2.73
CA LEU A 78 -10.83 17.92 1.96
C LEU A 78 -9.35 18.08 2.34
N VAL A 79 -8.68 16.97 2.68
CA VAL A 79 -7.26 16.98 3.06
C VAL A 79 -6.38 16.99 1.81
N THR A 80 -5.76 18.13 1.51
CA THR A 80 -4.93 18.33 0.30
C THR A 80 -3.47 18.68 0.61
N THR A 81 -3.08 18.58 1.89
CA THR A 81 -1.78 19.06 2.41
C THR A 81 -0.94 17.91 2.96
N GLY A 82 0.34 18.16 3.25
CA GLY A 82 1.25 17.12 3.74
C GLY A 82 1.54 16.05 2.67
N PRO A 83 1.43 14.75 2.97
CA PRO A 83 1.68 13.69 1.98
C PRO A 83 0.63 13.69 0.84
N TYR A 84 -0.59 14.17 1.13
CA TYR A 84 -1.69 14.28 0.17
C TYR A 84 -1.43 15.34 -0.92
N ARG A 85 -0.42 16.20 -0.77
CA ARG A 85 -0.05 17.14 -1.85
C ARG A 85 0.68 16.46 -3.02
N PHE A 86 1.25 15.27 -2.78
CA PHE A 86 2.10 14.57 -3.74
C PHE A 86 1.35 13.46 -4.47
N VAL A 87 0.55 12.71 -3.74
CA VAL A 87 -0.31 11.62 -4.23
C VAL A 87 -1.63 11.67 -3.50
N ARG A 88 -2.73 11.30 -4.16
CA ARG A 88 -4.07 11.35 -3.58
C ARG A 88 -4.26 10.27 -2.50
N HIS A 89 -3.57 9.15 -2.66
CA HIS A 89 -3.63 8.00 -1.76
C HIS A 89 -2.25 7.60 -1.20
N PRO A 90 -1.62 8.43 -0.35
CA PRO A 90 -0.25 8.18 0.11
C PRO A 90 -0.13 6.95 1.02
N GLN A 91 -1.20 6.56 1.72
CA GLN A 91 -1.24 5.36 2.54
C GLN A 91 -1.15 4.10 1.67
N TYR A 92 -1.99 4.00 0.62
CA TYR A 92 -1.94 2.88 -0.32
C TYR A 92 -0.61 2.82 -1.06
N PHE A 93 -0.06 3.96 -1.49
CA PHE A 93 1.27 4.02 -2.09
C PHE A 93 2.35 3.42 -1.18
N SER A 94 2.34 3.79 0.11
CA SER A 94 3.29 3.26 1.10
C SER A 94 3.14 1.75 1.28
N VAL A 95 1.91 1.25 1.36
CA VAL A 95 1.62 -0.19 1.46
C VAL A 95 2.07 -0.92 0.20
N THR A 96 1.81 -0.38 -0.99
CA THR A 96 2.24 -0.98 -2.26
C THR A 96 3.76 -1.11 -2.33
N ILE A 97 4.52 -0.09 -1.94
CA ILE A 97 5.99 -0.17 -1.92
C ILE A 97 6.46 -1.20 -0.90
N PHE A 98 5.95 -1.13 0.33
CA PHE A 98 6.34 -2.05 1.41
C PHE A 98 6.14 -3.51 1.02
N THR A 99 4.95 -3.81 0.50
CA THR A 99 4.58 -5.17 0.09
C THR A 99 5.30 -5.62 -1.18
N ALA A 100 5.62 -4.71 -2.11
CA ALA A 100 6.45 -5.05 -3.28
C ALA A 100 7.85 -5.51 -2.85
N ILE A 101 8.46 -4.81 -1.89
CA ILE A 101 9.77 -5.14 -1.34
C ILE A 101 9.73 -6.50 -0.63
N LEU A 102 8.70 -6.75 0.18
CA LEU A 102 8.52 -8.05 0.82
C LEU A 102 8.29 -9.18 -0.19
N THR A 103 7.52 -8.93 -1.25
CA THR A 103 7.28 -9.90 -2.33
C THR A 103 8.58 -10.21 -3.05
N TYR A 104 9.34 -9.18 -3.43
CA TYR A 104 10.65 -9.31 -4.04
C TYR A 104 11.58 -10.17 -3.18
N GLN A 105 11.71 -9.85 -1.89
CA GLN A 105 12.55 -10.61 -0.97
C GLN A 105 12.09 -12.06 -0.85
N SER A 106 10.79 -12.30 -0.68
CA SER A 106 10.25 -13.67 -0.57
C SER A 106 10.55 -14.50 -1.82
N VAL A 107 10.33 -13.95 -3.00
CA VAL A 107 10.61 -14.64 -4.28
C VAL A 107 12.11 -14.85 -4.46
N TRP A 108 12.93 -13.83 -4.20
CA TRP A 108 14.39 -13.93 -4.30
C TRP A 108 14.93 -15.06 -3.41
N ILE A 109 14.45 -15.15 -2.17
CA ILE A 109 14.86 -16.18 -1.22
C ILE A 109 14.46 -17.58 -1.70
N LEU A 110 13.27 -17.76 -2.28
CA LEU A 110 12.82 -19.03 -2.86
C LEU A 110 13.71 -19.49 -4.03
N HIS A 111 14.26 -18.56 -4.81
CA HIS A 111 15.17 -18.90 -5.92
C HIS A 111 16.61 -19.18 -5.47
N HIS A 112 17.11 -18.48 -4.44
CA HIS A 112 18.54 -18.46 -4.10
C HIS A 112 18.91 -19.27 -2.86
N THR A 113 17.95 -19.48 -1.98
CA THR A 113 18.12 -20.36 -0.83
C THR A 113 17.17 -21.53 -1.08
N LEU A 114 17.50 -22.75 -0.64
CA LEU A 114 16.58 -23.89 -0.67
C LEU A 114 15.40 -23.70 0.31
N GLY A 115 14.89 -22.47 0.41
CA GLY A 115 13.87 -22.02 1.32
C GLY A 115 12.59 -22.79 1.06
N ILE A 116 12.06 -23.36 2.13
CA ILE A 116 10.78 -24.03 2.12
C ILE A 116 9.73 -22.94 2.32
N GLY A 117 9.12 -22.50 1.22
CA GLY A 117 7.91 -21.69 1.24
C GLY A 117 6.67 -22.56 1.09
N TRP A 118 5.57 -22.15 1.70
CA TRP A 118 4.25 -22.77 1.45
C TRP A 118 3.58 -22.23 0.18
N LEU A 119 4.01 -21.05 -0.32
CA LEU A 119 3.64 -20.56 -1.66
C LEU A 119 4.85 -20.66 -2.58
N SER A 120 4.60 -21.03 -3.82
CA SER A 120 5.56 -20.87 -4.91
C SER A 120 5.88 -19.39 -5.18
N ASP A 121 6.95 -19.16 -5.96
CA ASP A 121 7.32 -17.87 -6.52
C ASP A 121 6.14 -17.21 -7.25
N TRP A 122 5.47 -17.98 -8.11
CA TRP A 122 4.30 -17.54 -8.86
C TRP A 122 3.11 -17.19 -7.95
N GLU A 123 2.78 -18.04 -6.98
CA GLU A 123 1.69 -17.78 -6.04
C GLU A 123 1.95 -16.56 -5.16
N THR A 124 3.21 -16.35 -4.75
CA THR A 124 3.64 -15.18 -3.98
C THR A 124 3.44 -13.90 -4.78
N MET A 125 3.85 -13.89 -6.06
CA MET A 125 3.61 -12.76 -6.95
C MET A 125 2.10 -12.54 -7.21
N LEU A 126 1.35 -13.60 -7.43
CA LEU A 126 -0.10 -13.51 -7.70
C LEU A 126 -0.85 -12.95 -6.48
N LEU A 127 -0.48 -13.36 -5.27
CA LEU A 127 -1.02 -12.82 -4.02
C LEU A 127 -0.78 -11.31 -3.92
N TRP A 128 0.42 -10.85 -4.25
CA TRP A 128 0.75 -9.42 -4.27
C TRP A 128 -0.02 -8.66 -5.34
N ILE A 129 -0.11 -9.21 -6.56
CA ILE A 129 -0.88 -8.61 -7.68
C ILE A 129 -2.36 -8.49 -7.31
N ALA A 130 -2.94 -9.51 -6.69
CA ALA A 130 -4.32 -9.48 -6.21
C ALA A 130 -4.52 -8.39 -5.15
N MET A 131 -3.59 -8.25 -4.20
CA MET A 131 -3.62 -7.19 -3.20
C MET A 131 -3.48 -5.79 -3.84
N LEU A 132 -2.59 -5.61 -4.80
CA LEU A 132 -2.44 -4.35 -5.55
C LEU A 132 -3.73 -3.99 -6.29
N GLY A 133 -4.35 -4.96 -6.95
CA GLY A 133 -5.64 -4.78 -7.62
C GLY A 133 -6.75 -4.38 -6.64
N ALA A 134 -6.79 -5.01 -5.47
CA ALA A 134 -7.72 -4.64 -4.41
C ALA A 134 -7.50 -3.18 -3.94
N TYR A 135 -6.25 -2.76 -3.73
CA TYR A 135 -5.95 -1.37 -3.35
C TYR A 135 -6.33 -0.34 -4.42
N VAL A 136 -6.03 -0.63 -5.70
CA VAL A 136 -6.44 0.22 -6.83
C VAL A 136 -7.97 0.32 -6.89
N GLY A 137 -8.68 -0.79 -6.69
CA GLY A 137 -10.14 -0.84 -6.67
C GLY A 137 -10.76 -0.06 -5.49
N ILE A 138 -10.24 -0.25 -4.28
CA ILE A 138 -10.69 0.48 -3.08
C ILE A 138 -10.46 1.98 -3.26
N ALA A 139 -9.26 2.37 -3.70
CA ALA A 139 -8.91 3.76 -3.97
C ALA A 139 -9.86 4.38 -5.00
N TRP A 140 -10.22 3.64 -6.05
CA TRP A 140 -11.19 4.09 -7.05
C TRP A 140 -12.58 4.34 -6.46
N ILE A 141 -13.07 3.43 -5.61
CA ILE A 141 -14.36 3.56 -4.94
C ILE A 141 -14.34 4.78 -4.00
N GLU A 142 -13.25 4.96 -3.25
CA GLU A 142 -13.05 6.10 -2.35
C GLU A 142 -13.09 7.43 -3.11
N GLU A 143 -12.44 7.54 -4.28
CA GLU A 143 -12.50 8.75 -5.10
C GLU A 143 -13.92 9.06 -5.61
N ASN A 144 -14.73 8.04 -5.91
CA ASN A 144 -16.12 8.25 -6.29
C ASN A 144 -16.96 8.78 -5.13
N TYR A 145 -16.67 8.33 -3.91
CA TYR A 145 -17.30 8.86 -2.71
C TYR A 145 -16.85 10.30 -2.44
N LEU A 146 -15.55 10.59 -2.49
CA LEU A 146 -14.99 11.93 -2.29
C LEU A 146 -15.49 12.93 -3.34
N LYS A 147 -15.66 12.51 -4.60
CA LYS A 147 -16.27 13.34 -5.64
C LYS A 147 -17.69 13.77 -5.27
N LYS A 148 -18.49 12.86 -4.70
CA LYS A 148 -19.87 13.17 -4.29
C LYS A 148 -19.91 14.08 -3.07
N LEU A 149 -18.91 14.01 -2.19
CA LEU A 149 -18.89 14.76 -0.93
C LEU A 149 -18.33 16.18 -1.09
N TYR A 150 -17.33 16.37 -1.95
CA TYR A 150 -16.58 17.63 -2.08
C TYR A 150 -16.69 18.28 -3.47
N GLU A 151 -17.41 17.65 -4.40
CA GLU A 151 -17.76 18.19 -5.73
C GLU A 151 -16.60 18.91 -6.45
N SER A 152 -16.68 20.24 -6.58
CA SER A 152 -15.71 21.08 -7.31
C SER A 152 -14.34 21.15 -6.65
N GLU A 153 -14.27 21.08 -5.31
CA GLU A 153 -13.01 21.05 -4.57
C GLU A 153 -12.23 19.77 -4.90
N TRP A 154 -12.94 18.64 -5.03
CA TRP A 154 -12.36 17.36 -5.41
C TRP A 154 -11.81 17.38 -6.83
N ASP A 155 -12.57 17.91 -7.81
CA ASP A 155 -12.10 17.97 -9.19
C ASP A 155 -10.84 18.85 -9.30
N THR A 156 -10.83 20.01 -8.62
CA THR A 156 -9.65 20.89 -8.58
C THR A 156 -8.44 20.22 -7.91
N TYR A 157 -8.66 19.41 -6.88
CA TYR A 157 -7.59 18.65 -6.22
C TYR A 157 -7.06 17.52 -7.12
N ARG A 158 -7.96 16.77 -7.75
CA ARG A 158 -7.61 15.65 -8.64
C ARG A 158 -6.74 16.11 -9.80
N ASP A 159 -7.07 17.24 -10.42
CA ASP A 159 -6.32 17.75 -11.56
C ASP A 159 -4.89 18.19 -11.18
N ARG A 160 -4.62 18.40 -9.88
CA ARG A 160 -3.31 18.83 -9.36
C ARG A 160 -2.45 17.69 -8.83
N VAL A 161 -3.03 16.56 -8.41
CA VAL A 161 -2.31 15.51 -7.66
C VAL A 161 -2.56 14.16 -8.29
N GLY A 162 -1.52 13.32 -8.45
CA GLY A 162 -1.63 11.98 -9.07
C GLY A 162 -2.30 10.95 -8.18
N PHE A 163 -2.79 9.85 -8.75
CA PHE A 163 -3.60 8.83 -8.05
C PHE A 163 -2.84 8.10 -6.92
N LEU A 164 -2.00 7.13 -7.27
CA LEU A 164 -1.13 6.38 -6.36
C LEU A 164 0.34 6.69 -6.60
N ILE A 165 0.76 6.81 -7.86
CA ILE A 165 2.13 7.13 -8.23
C ILE A 165 2.31 8.65 -8.28
N PRO A 166 3.33 9.22 -7.60
CA PRO A 166 3.58 10.65 -7.64
C PRO A 166 3.89 11.11 -9.07
N PHE A 167 3.49 12.33 -9.39
CA PHE A 167 3.72 12.98 -10.70
C PHE A 167 3.01 12.36 -11.91
N VAL A 168 2.39 11.18 -11.80
CA VAL A 168 1.53 10.60 -12.84
C VAL A 168 0.13 11.19 -12.71
N LYS A 169 -0.20 12.12 -13.61
CA LYS A 169 -1.50 12.79 -13.66
C LYS A 169 -2.12 12.59 -15.03
N ASN A 170 -3.39 12.19 -15.08
CA ASN A 170 -4.13 12.11 -16.31
C ASN A 170 -5.62 12.43 -16.12
N LYS A 171 -6.25 13.00 -17.15
CA LYS A 171 -7.70 13.28 -17.14
C LYS A 171 -8.53 11.99 -17.09
N SER A 172 -8.02 10.91 -17.70
CA SER A 172 -8.68 9.60 -17.67
C SER A 172 -8.29 8.82 -16.42
N ARG A 173 -9.27 8.60 -15.54
CA ARG A 173 -9.11 7.77 -14.33
C ARG A 173 -8.68 6.35 -14.65
N VAL A 174 -9.22 5.78 -15.74
CA VAL A 174 -8.90 4.42 -16.18
C VAL A 174 -7.42 4.32 -16.49
N ILE A 175 -6.86 5.30 -17.19
CA ILE A 175 -5.44 5.31 -17.52
C ILE A 175 -4.59 5.49 -16.25
N GLU A 176 -4.96 6.37 -15.31
CA GLU A 176 -4.22 6.50 -14.04
C GLU A 176 -4.21 5.18 -13.27
N ALA A 177 -5.36 4.50 -13.15
CA ALA A 177 -5.46 3.22 -12.47
C ALA A 177 -4.65 2.13 -13.16
N LEU A 178 -4.72 2.04 -14.49
CA LEU A 178 -3.91 1.10 -15.28
C LEU A 178 -2.42 1.35 -15.09
N VAL A 179 -1.97 2.60 -15.13
CA VAL A 179 -0.56 2.95 -14.89
C VAL A 179 -0.15 2.57 -13.46
N CYS A 180 -0.99 2.88 -12.47
CA CYS A 180 -0.72 2.53 -11.07
C CYS A 180 -0.75 1.02 -10.80
N PHE A 181 -1.40 0.24 -11.64
CA PHE A 181 -1.39 -1.22 -11.57
C PHE A 181 -0.19 -1.82 -12.32
N LEU A 182 0.05 -1.39 -13.56
CA LEU A 182 1.07 -1.97 -14.43
C LEU A 182 2.50 -1.57 -14.04
N VAL A 183 2.74 -0.31 -13.68
CA VAL A 183 4.10 0.16 -13.38
C VAL A 183 4.73 -0.59 -12.20
N PRO A 184 4.07 -0.76 -11.04
CA PRO A 184 4.65 -1.53 -9.94
C PRO A 184 4.91 -3.00 -10.31
N ILE A 185 4.03 -3.62 -11.11
CA ILE A 185 4.21 -4.99 -11.60
C ILE A 185 5.46 -5.07 -12.48
N VAL A 186 5.60 -4.18 -13.46
CA VAL A 186 6.78 -4.14 -14.34
C VAL A 186 8.05 -3.92 -13.52
N ILE A 187 8.04 -3.00 -12.56
CA ILE A 187 9.19 -2.74 -11.68
C ILE A 187 9.56 -4.00 -10.90
N LEU A 188 8.59 -4.70 -10.31
CA LEU A 188 8.84 -5.93 -9.56
C LEU A 188 9.46 -7.01 -10.47
N TYR A 189 8.86 -7.28 -11.63
CA TYR A 189 9.37 -8.26 -12.59
C TYR A 189 10.77 -7.94 -13.09
N VAL A 190 11.01 -6.70 -13.51
CA VAL A 190 12.33 -6.25 -13.98
C VAL A 190 13.36 -6.39 -12.85
N SER A 191 13.00 -6.02 -11.62
CA SER A 191 13.90 -6.15 -10.46
C SER A 191 14.25 -7.61 -10.17
N LEU A 192 13.29 -8.53 -10.30
CA LEU A 192 13.53 -9.96 -10.16
C LEU A 192 14.46 -10.51 -11.25
N ILE A 193 14.26 -10.11 -12.51
CA ILE A 193 15.10 -10.57 -13.63
C ILE A 193 16.53 -10.02 -13.54
N LEU A 194 16.70 -8.74 -13.15
CA LEU A 194 18.02 -8.11 -13.09
C LEU A 194 18.87 -8.59 -11.90
N LEU A 195 18.26 -9.18 -10.88
CA LEU A 195 18.89 -9.59 -9.63
C LEU A 195 18.82 -11.11 -9.40
N GLN A 196 18.44 -11.88 -10.44
CA GLN A 196 18.72 -13.31 -10.61
C GLN A 196 20.17 -13.51 -11.08
#